data_AF-A0A0S8IQ56-F1
#
_entry.id   AF-A0A0S8IQ56-F1
#
_cell.length_a   1.000
_cell.length_b   1.000
_cell.length_c   1.000
_cell.angle_alpha   90.00
_cell.angle_beta   90.00
_cell.angle_gamma   90.00
#
_symmetry.space_group_name_H-M   'P 1'
#
loop_
_entity.id
_entity.type
_entity.pdbx_description
1 polymer ?
#
loop_
_entity_poly.entity_id
_entity_poly.type
_entity_poly.pdbx_seq_one_letter_code
_entity_poly.pdbx_strand_id
1 'polypeptide(L)'
;MTTQLRNHDVETVGYKRVTYGYEPLSADTWGKERLSRHIGSGGPKHNVVVHSATFPGIPSDGRAWVYETLRRVEEIAQLPTNWDGDGSPPSDPTIIVAAEQLLTSLFGTVDEDVPVPDVVPVSGGGFQFEWTVKERHLEIEFASSRTVYFLRASPCFQGPVIASGEYPIVATGETRGLLRWLLRG
;
A
#
# COMPACT_ATOMS: atom_id res chain seq x y z
N MET A 1 -51.03 21.32 -21.33
CA MET A 1 -50.70 19.89 -21.33
C MET A 1 -49.33 19.76 -20.70
N THR A 2 -49.27 19.27 -19.46
CA THR A 2 -48.09 19.27 -18.60
C THR A 2 -47.61 17.84 -18.44
N THR A 3 -46.39 17.53 -18.86
CA THR A 3 -45.82 16.18 -18.75
C THR A 3 -44.88 16.13 -17.55
N GLN A 4 -45.26 15.35 -16.54
CA GLN A 4 -44.42 14.96 -15.40
C GLN A 4 -43.30 14.02 -15.86
N LEU A 5 -42.07 14.27 -15.42
CA LEU A 5 -40.97 13.31 -15.49
C LEU A 5 -40.93 12.51 -14.18
N ARG A 6 -40.97 11.19 -14.29
CA ARG A 6 -40.82 10.23 -13.18
C ARG A 6 -39.35 10.08 -12.80
N ASN A 7 -39.10 10.07 -11.50
CA ASN A 7 -37.84 9.67 -10.90
C ASN A 7 -37.54 8.20 -11.23
N HIS A 8 -36.32 7.92 -11.67
CA HIS A 8 -35.78 6.56 -11.74
C HIS A 8 -35.09 6.21 -10.42
N ASP A 9 -35.43 5.04 -9.90
CA ASP A 9 -34.88 4.42 -8.71
C ASP A 9 -33.36 4.22 -8.82
N VAL A 10 -32.64 4.65 -7.80
CA VAL A 10 -31.23 4.33 -7.58
C VAL A 10 -31.20 3.07 -6.71
N GLU A 11 -30.87 1.92 -7.31
CA GLU A 11 -30.59 0.70 -6.58
C GLU A 11 -29.28 0.87 -5.78
N THR A 12 -29.40 0.95 -4.47
CA THR A 12 -28.28 0.80 -3.54
C THR A 12 -27.77 -0.64 -3.58
N VAL A 13 -26.62 -0.86 -4.21
CA VAL A 13 -25.85 -2.11 -4.10
C VAL A 13 -25.32 -2.21 -2.67
N GLY A 14 -25.94 -3.09 -1.87
CA GLY A 14 -25.49 -3.41 -0.53
C GLY A 14 -24.17 -4.19 -0.57
N TYR A 15 -23.08 -3.57 -0.13
CA TYR A 15 -21.78 -4.24 0.01
C TYR A 15 -21.73 -5.00 1.33
N LYS A 16 -21.60 -6.34 1.25
CA LYS A 16 -21.25 -7.17 2.41
C LYS A 16 -19.76 -7.03 2.69
N ARG A 17 -19.42 -6.51 3.87
CA ARG A 17 -18.07 -6.57 4.44
C ARG A 17 -17.69 -8.04 4.63
N VAL A 18 -16.67 -8.51 3.93
CA VAL A 18 -16.04 -9.82 4.19
C VAL A 18 -14.97 -9.57 5.24
N THR A 19 -15.29 -9.84 6.50
CA THR A 19 -14.29 -9.88 7.58
C THR A 19 -13.61 -11.23 7.57
N TYR A 20 -12.31 -11.27 7.24
CA TYR A 20 -11.46 -12.40 7.56
C TYR A 20 -11.21 -12.37 9.07
N GLY A 21 -11.63 -13.41 9.78
CA GLY A 21 -11.47 -13.50 11.23
C GLY A 21 -10.00 -13.70 11.59
N TYR A 22 -9.30 -12.60 11.87
CA TYR A 22 -8.05 -12.61 12.61
C TYR A 22 -8.33 -12.06 14.00
N GLU A 23 -8.06 -12.84 15.04
CA GLU A 23 -8.11 -12.33 16.41
C GLU A 23 -6.98 -11.29 16.57
N PRO A 24 -7.29 -10.04 16.94
CA PRO A 24 -6.26 -9.06 17.22
C PRO A 24 -5.47 -9.51 18.45
N LEU A 25 -4.17 -9.72 18.30
CA LEU A 25 -3.26 -9.79 19.44
C LEU A 25 -3.38 -8.46 20.21
N SER A 26 -3.58 -8.55 21.52
CA SER A 26 -3.98 -7.41 22.36
C SER A 26 -3.03 -6.22 22.27
N ALA A 27 -3.61 -5.02 22.38
CA ALA A 27 -2.97 -3.71 22.29
C ALA A 27 -1.93 -3.41 23.40
N ASP A 28 -1.61 -4.38 24.26
CA ASP A 28 -0.88 -4.16 25.51
C ASP A 28 0.62 -4.43 25.42
N THR A 29 1.15 -4.79 24.25
CA THR A 29 2.60 -5.09 24.07
C THR A 29 3.41 -4.02 23.35
N TRP A 30 2.79 -2.92 22.89
CA TRP A 30 3.45 -1.92 22.06
C TRP A 30 3.51 -0.55 22.73
N GLY A 31 4.28 -0.49 23.81
CA GLY A 31 4.59 0.74 24.50
C GLY A 31 5.91 0.64 25.24
N LYS A 32 6.93 1.34 24.73
CA LYS A 32 8.28 1.63 25.26
C LYS A 32 9.42 0.88 24.56
N GLU A 33 9.79 1.33 23.36
CA GLU A 33 11.20 1.44 22.89
C GLU A 33 11.30 1.87 21.42
N ARG A 34 10.73 3.03 21.02
CA ARG A 34 11.15 3.65 19.74
C ARG A 34 10.77 5.12 19.56
N LEU A 35 11.16 5.96 20.51
CA LEU A 35 11.21 7.41 20.28
C LEU A 35 12.46 7.97 20.96
N SER A 36 13.56 8.02 20.21
CA SER A 36 14.67 8.97 20.42
C SER A 36 15.68 8.90 19.28
N ARG A 37 15.71 10.00 18.50
CA ARG A 37 16.86 10.62 17.78
C ARG A 37 16.72 10.82 16.27
N HIS A 38 16.60 12.11 15.98
CA HIS A 38 16.81 12.86 14.74
C HIS A 38 18.20 12.66 14.09
N ILE A 39 18.21 12.96 12.78
CA ILE A 39 19.18 13.79 12.03
C ILE A 39 20.55 13.97 12.69
N GLY A 40 21.59 13.40 12.07
CA GLY A 40 22.97 13.91 12.10
C GLY A 40 23.70 14.00 13.44
N SER A 41 24.36 12.92 13.86
CA SER A 41 25.83 12.87 13.98
C SER A 41 26.30 11.46 14.38
N GLY A 42 26.97 10.74 13.46
CA GLY A 42 27.99 9.72 13.78
C GLY A 42 27.63 8.52 14.68
N GLY A 43 26.58 7.76 14.37
CA GLY A 43 26.26 6.46 15.01
C GLY A 43 26.27 5.29 14.02
N PRO A 44 26.43 4.02 14.47
CA PRO A 44 26.78 2.90 13.61
C PRO A 44 25.66 2.57 12.62
N LYS A 45 26.06 2.19 11.40
CA LYS A 45 25.16 1.72 10.35
C LYS A 45 24.44 0.47 10.85
N HIS A 46 23.23 0.63 11.37
CA HIS A 46 22.37 -0.51 11.67
C HIS A 46 21.80 -1.00 10.35
N ASN A 47 22.36 -2.11 9.86
CA ASN A 47 21.70 -2.94 8.86
C ASN A 47 20.31 -3.28 9.41
N VAL A 48 19.26 -2.75 8.79
CA VAL A 48 17.90 -3.26 9.02
C VAL A 48 17.89 -4.63 8.37
N VAL A 49 18.16 -5.66 9.17
CA VAL A 49 17.93 -7.04 8.78
C VAL A 49 16.42 -7.22 8.79
N VAL A 50 15.81 -7.11 7.60
CA VAL A 50 14.44 -7.58 7.36
C VAL A 50 14.47 -9.07 7.61
N HIS A 51 13.99 -9.49 8.78
CA HIS A 51 13.76 -10.90 9.04
C HIS A 51 12.58 -11.29 8.17
N SER A 52 12.80 -12.14 7.17
CA SER A 52 11.74 -12.89 6.51
C SER A 52 11.08 -13.77 7.57
N ALA A 53 10.08 -13.23 8.26
CA ALA A 53 9.27 -14.02 9.17
C ALA A 53 8.44 -14.97 8.32
N THR A 54 8.81 -16.25 8.33
CA THR A 54 7.97 -17.31 7.77
C THR A 54 6.78 -17.49 8.71
N PHE A 55 5.64 -16.91 8.36
CA PHE A 55 4.40 -17.08 9.11
C PHE A 55 3.73 -18.40 8.72
N PRO A 56 3.36 -19.25 9.69
CA PRO A 56 2.57 -20.44 9.40
C PRO A 56 1.19 -20.03 8.86
N GLY A 57 0.89 -20.42 7.62
CA GLY A 57 -0.41 -20.19 6.98
C GLY A 57 -0.40 -19.25 5.76
N ILE A 58 0.72 -18.57 5.46
CA ILE A 58 0.83 -17.83 4.20
C ILE A 58 1.08 -18.83 3.05
N PRO A 59 0.27 -18.80 1.98
CA PRO A 59 0.51 -19.65 0.81
C PRO A 59 1.91 -19.44 0.23
N SER A 60 2.65 -20.53 0.01
CA SER A 60 3.95 -20.52 -0.66
C SER A 60 3.83 -20.47 -2.19
N ASP A 61 2.70 -20.01 -2.72
CA ASP A 61 2.31 -20.09 -4.12
C ASP A 61 2.66 -18.82 -4.92
N GLY A 62 3.65 -18.06 -4.44
CA GLY A 62 4.05 -16.78 -5.03
C GLY A 62 3.13 -15.60 -4.66
N ARG A 63 2.04 -15.81 -3.91
CA ARG A 63 1.08 -14.76 -3.54
C ARG A 63 1.21 -14.26 -2.10
N ALA A 64 2.24 -14.72 -1.39
CA ALA A 64 2.57 -14.30 -0.03
C ALA A 64 2.65 -12.77 0.11
N TRP A 65 3.14 -12.09 -0.93
CA TRP A 65 3.33 -10.64 -0.91
C TRP A 65 2.03 -9.87 -0.74
N VAL A 66 0.90 -10.34 -1.30
CA VAL A 66 -0.40 -9.66 -1.17
C VAL A 66 -0.84 -9.65 0.28
N TYR A 67 -0.77 -10.80 0.95
CA TYR A 67 -1.17 -10.94 2.35
C TYR A 67 -0.31 -10.09 3.28
N GLU A 68 1.01 -10.12 3.08
CA GLU A 68 1.92 -9.32 3.89
C GLU A 68 1.74 -7.81 3.62
N THR A 69 1.43 -7.41 2.38
CA THR A 69 1.12 -6.01 2.06
C THR A 69 -0.18 -5.57 2.73
N LEU A 70 -1.24 -6.39 2.67
CA LEU A 70 -2.51 -6.11 3.33
C LEU A 70 -2.32 -5.91 4.84
N ARG A 71 -1.53 -6.77 5.49
CA ARG A 71 -1.19 -6.64 6.91
C ARG A 71 -0.55 -5.30 7.24
N ARG A 72 0.39 -4.84 6.41
CA ARG A 72 1.05 -3.54 6.58
C ARG A 72 0.10 -2.38 6.30
N VAL A 73 -0.82 -2.50 5.35
CA VAL A 73 -1.88 -1.52 5.11
C VAL A 73 -2.79 -1.37 6.35
N GLU A 74 -3.10 -2.47 7.04
CA GLU A 74 -3.84 -2.41 8.31
C GLU A 74 -3.07 -1.66 9.41
N GLU A 75 -1.73 -1.79 9.46
CA GLU A 75 -0.89 -1.00 10.37
C GLU A 75 -0.97 0.50 10.04
N ILE A 76 -0.94 0.87 8.75
CA ILE A 76 -1.13 2.26 8.31
C ILE A 76 -2.50 2.79 8.71
N ALA A 77 -3.55 1.98 8.60
CA ALA A 77 -4.91 2.36 8.98
C ALA A 77 -5.07 2.68 10.48
N GLN A 78 -4.15 2.19 11.32
CA GLN A 78 -4.14 2.40 12.76
C GLN A 78 -3.24 3.56 13.22
N LEU A 79 -2.57 4.25 12.29
CA LEU A 79 -1.72 5.39 12.66
C LEU A 79 -2.53 6.47 13.37
N PRO A 80 -2.05 6.98 14.52
CA PRO A 80 -2.75 8.04 15.23
C PRO A 80 -2.65 9.37 14.45
N THR A 81 -3.47 10.34 14.85
CA THR A 81 -3.22 11.73 14.44
C THR A 81 -1.83 12.17 14.90
N ASN A 82 -1.15 12.99 14.09
CA ASN A 82 0.20 13.48 14.33
C ASN A 82 1.25 12.36 14.45
N TRP A 83 1.09 11.27 13.69
CA TRP A 83 2.05 10.15 13.69
C TRP A 83 3.45 10.56 13.21
N ASP A 84 3.55 11.61 12.40
CA ASP A 84 4.81 12.14 11.88
C ASP A 84 5.42 13.26 12.74
N GLY A 85 4.70 13.76 13.74
CA GLY A 85 5.13 14.89 14.57
C GLY A 85 4.88 16.28 13.95
N ASP A 86 4.43 16.34 12.70
CA ASP A 86 4.16 17.57 11.94
C ASP A 86 2.66 17.78 11.66
N GLY A 87 1.80 17.07 12.38
CA GLY A 87 0.36 17.25 12.40
C GLY A 87 -0.39 16.41 11.36
N SER A 88 0.23 15.39 10.76
CA SER A 88 -0.47 14.59 9.74
C SER A 88 -1.72 13.90 10.29
N PRO A 89 -2.82 13.90 9.50
CA PRO A 89 -4.00 13.13 9.86
C PRO A 89 -3.74 11.62 9.73
N PRO A 90 -4.57 10.77 10.37
CA PRO A 90 -4.62 9.35 10.04
C PRO A 90 -5.05 9.15 8.59
N SER A 91 -4.81 7.96 8.04
CA SER A 91 -5.24 7.64 6.68
C SER A 91 -6.76 7.63 6.55
N ASP A 92 -7.28 8.19 5.45
CA ASP A 92 -8.72 8.14 5.15
C ASP A 92 -9.12 6.66 4.92
N PRO A 93 -10.15 6.14 5.64
CA PRO A 93 -10.60 4.75 5.49
C PRO A 93 -10.96 4.36 4.05
N THR A 94 -11.41 5.31 3.24
CA THR A 94 -11.71 5.05 1.82
C THR A 94 -10.46 4.76 1.00
N ILE A 95 -9.31 5.34 1.35
CA ILE A 95 -8.01 5.06 0.71
C ILE A 95 -7.55 3.64 1.06
N ILE A 96 -7.68 3.25 2.34
CA ILE A 96 -7.38 1.89 2.83
C ILE A 96 -8.16 0.85 2.04
N VAL A 97 -9.49 1.01 1.97
CA VAL A 97 -10.37 0.11 1.22
C VAL A 97 -9.99 0.05 -0.26
N ALA A 98 -9.59 1.18 -0.85
CA ALA A 98 -9.21 1.24 -2.26
C ALA A 98 -7.92 0.44 -2.52
N ALA A 99 -6.92 0.55 -1.64
CA ALA A 99 -5.69 -0.24 -1.73
C ALA A 99 -5.90 -1.73 -1.49
N GLU A 100 -6.74 -2.11 -0.52
CA GLU A 100 -7.14 -3.50 -0.28
C GLU A 100 -7.82 -4.11 -1.51
N GLN A 101 -8.71 -3.35 -2.17
CA GLN A 101 -9.36 -3.77 -3.41
C GLN A 101 -8.36 -3.94 -4.56
N LEU A 102 -7.40 -3.03 -4.70
CA LEU A 102 -6.34 -3.16 -5.68
C LEU A 102 -5.51 -4.42 -5.43
N LEU A 103 -5.03 -4.64 -4.20
CA LEU A 103 -4.27 -5.83 -3.81
C LEU A 103 -5.04 -7.13 -4.07
N THR A 104 -6.32 -7.15 -3.72
CA THR A 104 -7.22 -8.28 -3.99
C THR A 104 -7.41 -8.53 -5.49
N SER A 105 -7.46 -7.48 -6.31
CA SER A 105 -7.57 -7.63 -7.77
C SER A 105 -6.28 -8.15 -8.43
N LEU A 106 -5.13 -7.91 -7.82
CA LEU A 106 -3.84 -8.42 -8.25
C LEU A 106 -3.66 -9.90 -7.85
N PHE A 107 -4.37 -10.33 -6.80
CA PHE A 107 -4.40 -11.72 -6.35
C PHE A 107 -4.88 -12.65 -7.46
N GLY A 108 -3.97 -13.45 -8.00
CA GLY A 108 -4.25 -14.41 -9.08
C GLY A 108 -4.14 -13.86 -10.51
N THR A 109 -3.65 -12.64 -10.71
CA THR A 109 -3.42 -12.08 -12.06
C THR A 109 -1.96 -11.75 -12.36
N VAL A 110 -1.09 -11.86 -11.36
CA VAL A 110 0.36 -11.74 -11.48
C VAL A 110 0.96 -13.13 -11.23
N ASP A 111 1.45 -13.76 -12.29
CA ASP A 111 2.05 -15.11 -12.26
C ASP A 111 3.55 -15.10 -11.90
N GLU A 112 4.07 -13.96 -11.45
CA GLU A 112 5.48 -13.73 -11.18
C GLU A 112 5.68 -13.56 -9.66
N ASP A 113 6.82 -14.01 -9.12
CA ASP A 113 7.18 -13.84 -7.70
C ASP A 113 7.47 -12.37 -7.40
N VAL A 114 6.41 -11.60 -7.10
CA VAL A 114 6.52 -10.20 -6.68
C VAL A 114 7.06 -10.17 -5.24
N PRO A 115 8.15 -9.42 -4.96
CA PRO A 115 8.59 -9.22 -3.60
C PRO A 115 7.59 -8.36 -2.82
N VAL A 116 7.55 -8.55 -1.50
CA VAL A 116 6.76 -7.70 -0.61
C VAL A 116 7.25 -6.25 -0.73
N PRO A 117 6.39 -5.26 -1.04
CA PRO A 117 6.76 -3.85 -0.97
C PRO A 117 7.00 -3.40 0.46
N ASP A 118 7.83 -2.37 0.60
CA ASP A 118 7.72 -1.51 1.78
C ASP A 118 6.43 -0.71 1.69
N VAL A 119 5.73 -0.59 2.82
CA VAL A 119 4.49 0.19 2.92
C VAL A 119 4.78 1.37 3.83
N VAL A 120 4.78 2.57 3.25
CA VAL A 120 5.30 3.77 3.91
C VAL A 120 4.19 4.82 3.99
N PRO A 121 3.87 5.35 5.18
CA PRO A 121 2.91 6.44 5.30
C PRO A 121 3.49 7.73 4.71
N VAL A 122 2.62 8.53 4.09
CA VAL A 122 2.97 9.81 3.49
C VAL A 122 2.25 10.92 4.26
N SER A 123 2.96 12.00 4.57
CA SER A 123 2.37 13.15 5.26
C SER A 123 1.13 13.65 4.51
N GLY A 124 0.10 14.02 5.26
CA GLY A 124 -1.22 14.34 4.70
C GLY A 124 -2.23 13.17 4.68
N GLY A 125 -1.85 12.01 5.21
CA GLY A 125 -2.78 10.87 5.41
C GLY A 125 -2.87 9.91 4.22
N GLY A 126 -1.90 9.95 3.30
CA GLY A 126 -1.71 8.94 2.28
C GLY A 126 -0.71 7.88 2.69
N PHE A 127 -0.42 6.95 1.79
CA PHE A 127 0.70 6.01 1.92
C PHE A 127 1.12 5.50 0.54
N GLN A 128 2.28 4.85 0.48
CA GLN A 128 2.81 4.30 -0.74
C GLN A 128 3.34 2.88 -0.56
N PHE A 129 3.33 2.14 -1.66
CA PHE A 129 4.04 0.89 -1.83
C PHE A 129 5.34 1.17 -2.59
N GLU A 130 6.45 0.72 -2.03
CA GLU A 130 7.77 0.87 -2.64
C GLU A 130 8.39 -0.49 -2.90
N TRP A 131 8.90 -0.67 -4.11
CA TRP A 131 9.70 -1.82 -4.47
C TRP A 131 11.04 -1.39 -5.02
N THR A 132 12.08 -2.15 -4.65
CA THR A 132 13.36 -2.12 -5.36
C THR A 132 13.74 -3.53 -5.76
N VAL A 133 13.90 -3.76 -7.06
CA VAL A 133 14.32 -5.05 -7.63
C VAL A 133 15.49 -4.80 -8.57
N LYS A 134 16.67 -5.34 -8.23
CA LYS A 134 17.93 -5.04 -8.92
C LYS A 134 18.15 -3.53 -9.02
N GLU A 135 18.23 -2.99 -10.24
CA GLU A 135 18.41 -1.57 -10.51
C GLU A 135 17.08 -0.84 -10.82
N ARG A 136 15.92 -1.47 -10.58
CA ARG A 136 14.61 -0.85 -10.82
C ARG A 136 13.96 -0.50 -9.49
N HIS A 137 13.41 0.71 -9.45
CA HIS A 137 12.62 1.22 -8.35
C HIS A 137 11.21 1.58 -8.83
N LEU A 138 10.20 1.19 -8.07
CA LEU A 138 8.79 1.46 -8.34
C LEU A 138 8.12 1.97 -7.06
N GLU A 139 7.42 3.08 -7.17
CA GLU A 139 6.54 3.63 -6.14
C GLU A 139 5.11 3.64 -6.67
N ILE A 140 4.16 3.27 -5.81
CA ILE A 140 2.72 3.38 -6.04
C ILE A 140 2.10 4.08 -4.83
N GLU A 141 1.64 5.31 -5.00
CA GLU A 141 1.12 6.16 -3.93
C GLU A 141 -0.41 6.27 -3.98
N PHE A 142 -1.03 6.16 -2.81
CA PHE A 142 -2.45 6.29 -2.57
C PHE A 142 -2.73 7.57 -1.78
N ALA A 143 -2.83 8.70 -2.50
CA ALA A 143 -3.25 9.98 -1.91
C ALA A 143 -4.78 10.19 -1.95
N SER A 144 -5.52 9.32 -2.66
CA SER A 144 -6.99 9.35 -2.71
C SER A 144 -7.57 7.96 -2.99
N SER A 145 -8.87 7.78 -2.76
CA SER A 145 -9.57 6.51 -3.04
C SER A 145 -9.90 6.29 -4.52
N ARG A 146 -9.52 7.22 -5.42
CA ARG A 146 -9.89 7.18 -6.84
C ARG A 146 -8.70 7.12 -7.77
N THR A 147 -7.59 7.72 -7.38
CA THR A 147 -6.41 7.90 -8.20
C THR A 147 -5.20 7.33 -7.47
N VAL A 148 -4.39 6.61 -8.24
CA VAL A 148 -3.08 6.10 -7.83
C VAL A 148 -2.03 6.90 -8.59
N TYR A 149 -0.99 7.34 -7.89
CA TYR A 149 0.19 7.92 -8.49
C TYR A 149 1.28 6.86 -8.58
N PHE A 150 2.14 6.97 -9.58
CA PHE A 150 3.29 6.09 -9.68
C PHE A 150 4.54 6.85 -10.06
N LEU A 151 5.67 6.29 -9.64
CA LEU A 151 7.00 6.68 -10.09
C LEU A 151 7.79 5.42 -10.38
N ARG A 152 8.56 5.44 -11.47
CA ARG A 152 9.53 4.40 -11.77
C ARG A 152 10.87 4.98 -12.17
N ALA A 153 11.95 4.39 -11.66
CA ALA A 153 13.31 4.86 -11.90
C ALA A 153 14.26 3.68 -12.16
N SER A 154 15.29 3.91 -12.98
CA SER A 154 16.40 2.99 -13.17
C SER A 154 17.61 3.72 -13.76
N PRO A 155 18.85 3.50 -13.26
CA PRO A 155 19.18 2.68 -12.10
C PRO A 155 18.59 3.23 -10.78
N CYS A 156 18.30 2.36 -9.81
CA CYS A 156 17.77 2.76 -8.50
C CYS A 156 18.76 3.66 -7.74
N PHE A 157 18.25 4.56 -6.90
CA PHE A 157 19.01 5.48 -6.01
C PHE A 157 19.94 6.51 -6.67
N GLN A 158 20.28 6.38 -7.95
CA GLN A 158 21.22 7.26 -8.66
C GLN A 158 20.79 7.59 -10.10
N GLY A 159 19.77 6.91 -10.63
CA GLY A 159 19.26 7.11 -11.98
C GLY A 159 18.14 8.14 -12.07
N PRO A 160 17.85 8.63 -13.29
CA PRO A 160 16.72 9.52 -13.50
C PRO A 160 15.39 8.78 -13.28
N VAL A 161 14.36 9.54 -12.91
CA VAL A 161 12.97 9.09 -13.05
C VAL A 161 12.75 8.76 -14.53
N ILE A 162 12.38 7.51 -14.80
CA ILE A 162 12.06 7.04 -16.16
C ILE A 162 10.67 7.48 -16.55
N ALA A 163 9.72 7.35 -15.62
CA ALA A 163 8.37 7.87 -15.78
C ALA A 163 7.72 8.08 -14.42
N SER A 164 6.82 9.05 -14.36
CA SER A 164 5.82 9.19 -13.31
C SER A 164 4.48 9.54 -13.95
N GLY A 165 3.41 9.37 -13.19
CA GLY A 165 2.08 9.72 -13.64
C GLY A 165 1.02 9.27 -12.66
N GLU A 166 -0.22 9.26 -13.14
CA GLU A 166 -1.39 8.87 -12.35
C GLU A 166 -2.33 8.04 -13.21
N TYR A 167 -3.12 7.19 -12.56
CA TYR A 167 -4.18 6.42 -13.19
C TYR A 167 -5.34 6.17 -12.23
N PRO A 168 -6.57 5.95 -12.74
CA PRO A 168 -7.70 5.56 -11.90
C PRO A 168 -7.41 4.22 -11.21
N ILE A 169 -7.69 4.10 -9.91
CA ILE A 169 -7.36 2.89 -9.14
C ILE A 169 -8.02 1.62 -9.69
N VAL A 170 -9.17 1.78 -10.35
CA VAL A 170 -9.90 0.68 -11.02
C VAL A 170 -9.18 0.14 -12.25
N ALA A 171 -8.19 0.86 -12.79
CA ALA A 171 -7.37 0.45 -13.93
C ALA A 171 -6.25 -0.51 -13.50
N THR A 172 -6.61 -1.65 -12.91
CA THR A 172 -5.68 -2.62 -12.31
C THR A 172 -4.66 -3.19 -13.30
N GLY A 173 -4.93 -3.08 -14.62
CA GLY A 173 -3.98 -3.39 -15.68
C GLY A 173 -2.72 -2.50 -15.67
N GLU A 174 -2.83 -1.24 -15.26
CA GLU A 174 -1.70 -0.32 -15.14
C GLU A 174 -0.74 -0.76 -14.04
N THR A 175 -1.26 -1.04 -12.83
CA THR A 175 -0.48 -1.61 -11.72
C THR A 175 0.24 -2.90 -12.14
N ARG A 176 -0.44 -3.77 -12.89
CA ARG A 176 0.15 -5.01 -13.40
C ARG A 176 1.27 -4.75 -14.41
N GLY A 177 1.09 -3.77 -15.29
CA GLY A 177 2.13 -3.34 -16.23
C GLY A 177 3.37 -2.82 -15.51
N LEU A 178 3.19 -2.04 -14.44
CA LEU A 178 4.27 -1.52 -13.60
C LEU A 178 5.00 -2.64 -12.86
N LEU A 179 4.30 -3.60 -12.26
CA LEU A 179 4.92 -4.75 -11.60
C LEU A 179 5.72 -5.63 -12.59
N ARG A 180 5.19 -5.89 -13.79
CA ARG A 180 5.93 -6.61 -14.83
C ARG A 180 7.18 -5.84 -15.26
N TRP A 181 7.09 -4.52 -15.39
CA TRP A 181 8.26 -3.69 -15.65
C TRP A 181 9.28 -3.81 -14.53
N LEU A 182 8.88 -3.78 -13.26
CA LEU A 182 9.79 -3.94 -12.13
C LEU A 182 10.53 -5.29 -12.19
N LEU A 183 9.81 -6.40 -12.44
CA LEU A 183 10.36 -7.75 -12.34
C LEU A 183 11.21 -8.17 -13.55
N ARG A 184 10.93 -7.66 -14.75
CA ARG A 184 11.63 -8.03 -15.99
C ARG A 184 12.86 -7.16 -16.27
N GLY A 185 13.50 -6.68 -15.21
CA GLY A 185 14.68 -5.81 -15.27
C GLY A 185 16.01 -6.49 -15.11
#